data_AF-A0A952PXG9-F1
#
_entry.id   AF-A0A952PXG9-F1
#
_cell.length_a   1.000
_cell.length_b   1.000
_cell.length_c   1.000
_cell.angle_alpha   90.00
_cell.angle_beta   90.00
_cell.angle_gamma   90.00
#
_symmetry.space_group_name_H-M   'P 1'
#
loop_
_entity.id
_entity.type
_entity.pdbx_description
1 polymer ?
#
loop_
_entity_poly.entity_id
_entity_poly.type
_entity_poly.pdbx_seq_one_letter_code
_entity_poly.pdbx_strand_id
1 'polypeptide(L)'
;MSIDPAFMELIQAHERTWGLEQYPGRPTLSELLNSPVVVMWSQQARTQAEQARGADPTPSKFLLTAHQNVDELQEIILGMILANKVVADPKRRIFRIFVRQKQVEIRGIQLIVSEKSEGRPKR
;
A
#
# COMPACT_ATOMS: atom_id res chain seq x y z
N MET A 1 22.50 3.83 -10.60
CA MET A 1 21.39 3.19 -9.85
C MET A 1 20.68 2.26 -10.80
N SER A 2 20.61 0.96 -10.51
CA SER A 2 19.87 -0.01 -11.33
C SER A 2 18.43 -0.07 -10.83
N ILE A 3 17.47 0.23 -11.71
CA ILE A 3 16.04 0.08 -11.42
C ILE A 3 15.70 -1.41 -11.46
N ASP A 4 14.94 -1.90 -10.49
CA ASP A 4 14.45 -3.29 -10.48
C ASP A 4 13.51 -3.53 -11.67
N PRO A 5 13.75 -4.54 -12.53
CA PRO A 5 12.85 -4.87 -13.63
C PRO A 5 11.39 -5.07 -13.18
N ALA A 6 11.17 -5.69 -12.01
CA ALA A 6 9.84 -5.93 -11.49
C ALA A 6 9.11 -4.63 -11.12
N PHE A 7 9.84 -3.60 -10.71
CA PHE A 7 9.29 -2.28 -10.45
C PHE A 7 8.81 -1.61 -11.74
N MET A 8 9.63 -1.68 -12.80
CA MET A 8 9.26 -1.11 -14.10
C MET A 8 8.09 -1.84 -14.76
N GLU A 9 8.06 -3.18 -14.71
CA GLU A 9 6.93 -3.96 -15.21
C GLU A 9 5.62 -3.57 -14.52
N LEU A 10 5.67 -3.35 -13.21
CA LEU A 10 4.52 -2.95 -12.41
C LEU A 10 4.02 -1.55 -12.80
N ILE A 11 4.92 -0.57 -12.94
CA ILE A 11 4.54 0.78 -13.39
C ILE A 11 3.91 0.72 -14.78
N GLN A 12 4.48 -0.04 -15.71
CA GLN A 12 3.92 -0.19 -17.05
C GLN A 12 2.54 -0.86 -17.02
N ALA A 13 2.38 -1.91 -16.21
CA ALA A 13 1.09 -2.57 -16.03
C ALA A 13 0.05 -1.63 -15.42
N HIS A 14 0.46 -0.78 -14.46
CA HIS A 14 -0.39 0.23 -13.84
C HIS A 14 -0.88 1.26 -14.86
N GLU A 15 0.04 1.83 -15.63
CA GLU A 15 -0.26 2.83 -16.66
C GLU A 15 -1.11 2.24 -17.80
N ARG A 16 -0.89 0.98 -18.19
CA ARG A 16 -1.77 0.28 -19.15
C ARG A 16 -3.17 0.02 -18.62
N THR A 17 -3.28 -0.33 -17.33
CA THR A 17 -4.56 -0.71 -16.71
C THR A 17 -5.44 0.51 -16.48
N TRP A 18 -4.85 1.61 -16.00
CA TRP A 18 -5.60 2.82 -15.70
C TRP A 18 -5.69 3.75 -16.91
N GLY A 19 -4.66 3.82 -17.77
CA GLY A 19 -4.64 4.75 -18.89
C GLY A 19 -4.95 6.17 -18.42
N LEU A 20 -6.11 6.69 -18.85
CA LEU A 20 -6.64 8.02 -18.48
C LEU A 20 -7.55 8.01 -17.24
N GLU A 21 -7.95 6.85 -16.72
CA GLU A 21 -8.79 6.76 -15.52
C GLU A 21 -8.02 7.25 -14.28
N GLN A 22 -8.65 8.09 -13.46
CA GLN A 22 -8.09 8.54 -12.19
C GLN A 22 -8.72 7.79 -11.02
N TYR A 23 -7.92 7.58 -9.97
CA TYR A 23 -8.38 7.17 -8.66
C TYR A 23 -7.86 8.15 -7.59
N PRO A 24 -8.53 8.23 -6.43
CA PRO A 24 -8.11 9.14 -5.36
C PRO A 24 -6.66 8.89 -4.95
N GLY A 25 -5.83 9.93 -5.03
CA GLY A 25 -4.40 9.85 -4.70
C GLY A 25 -3.55 9.11 -5.74
N ARG A 26 -3.99 9.04 -7.01
CA ARG A 26 -3.17 8.49 -8.11
C ARG A 26 -1.85 9.27 -8.24
N PRO A 27 -0.70 8.64 -8.01
CA PRO A 27 0.59 9.27 -8.25
C PRO A 27 0.83 9.39 -9.76
N THR A 28 1.50 10.47 -10.16
CA THR A 28 2.03 10.64 -11.50
C THR A 28 3.20 9.69 -11.73
N LEU A 29 3.54 9.42 -13.00
CA LEU A 29 4.74 8.64 -13.34
C LEU A 29 6.01 9.24 -12.73
N SER A 30 6.11 10.58 -12.72
CA SER A 30 7.24 11.28 -12.11
C SER A 30 7.33 11.01 -10.61
N GLU A 31 6.20 11.06 -9.90
CA GLU A 31 6.16 10.75 -8.47
C GLU A 31 6.54 9.29 -8.20
N LEU A 32 6.04 8.34 -8.98
CA LEU A 32 6.40 6.93 -8.82
C LEU A 32 7.91 6.70 -8.99
N LEU A 33 8.54 7.33 -9.97
CA LEU A 33 9.96 7.15 -10.24
C LEU A 33 10.87 7.86 -9.22
N ASN A 34 10.43 8.99 -8.68
CA ASN A 34 11.23 9.81 -7.76
C ASN A 34 10.95 9.52 -6.28
N SER A 35 9.81 8.92 -5.94
CA SER A 35 9.45 8.64 -4.57
C SER A 35 10.32 7.52 -3.97
N PRO A 36 10.86 7.73 -2.75
CA PRO A 36 11.61 6.71 -2.03
C PRO A 36 10.79 5.45 -1.73
N VAL A 37 9.47 5.56 -1.58
CA VAL A 37 8.60 4.44 -1.24
C VAL A 37 7.40 4.40 -2.18
N VAL A 38 7.14 3.25 -2.79
CA VAL A 38 5.95 3.00 -3.62
C VAL A 38 5.24 1.77 -3.08
N VAL A 39 3.95 1.92 -2.81
CA VAL A 39 3.10 0.83 -2.32
C VAL A 39 2.06 0.48 -3.35
N MET A 40 1.95 -0.82 -3.61
CA MET A 40 0.91 -1.40 -4.42
C MET A 40 -0.17 -2.01 -3.53
N TRP A 41 -1.40 -1.58 -3.75
CA TRP A 41 -2.58 -2.05 -3.08
C TRP A 41 -3.37 -2.97 -4.02
N SER A 42 -3.71 -4.17 -3.54
CA SER A 42 -4.77 -4.94 -4.17
C SER A 42 -6.10 -4.38 -3.67
N GLN A 43 -6.97 -3.97 -4.59
CA GLN A 43 -8.39 -3.97 -4.29
C GLN A 43 -8.78 -5.44 -4.23
N GLN A 44 -9.32 -5.88 -3.09
CA GLN A 44 -9.72 -7.27 -2.92
C GLN A 44 -10.59 -7.66 -4.12
N ALA A 45 -10.03 -8.54 -4.97
CA ALA A 45 -10.79 -9.18 -6.01
C ALA A 45 -11.90 -9.91 -5.29
N ARG A 46 -13.13 -9.46 -5.52
CA ARG A 46 -14.38 -10.19 -5.49
C ARG A 46 -14.43 -11.36 -4.49
N THR A 47 -15.34 -11.28 -3.52
CA THR A 47 -15.62 -12.37 -2.57
C THR A 47 -15.70 -13.73 -3.29
N GLN A 48 -15.35 -14.84 -2.64
CA GLN A 48 -15.45 -16.19 -3.25
C GLN A 48 -16.80 -16.45 -3.95
N ALA A 49 -17.87 -15.80 -3.48
CA ALA A 49 -19.21 -15.82 -4.07
C ALA A 49 -19.31 -15.23 -5.49
N GLU A 50 -18.43 -14.29 -5.85
CA GLU A 50 -18.40 -13.64 -7.17
C GLU A 50 -17.48 -14.36 -8.15
N GLN A 51 -16.46 -15.10 -7.68
CA GLN A 51 -15.68 -16.05 -8.50
C GLN A 51 -16.54 -17.25 -8.94
N ALA A 52 -17.50 -17.67 -8.11
CA ALA A 52 -18.43 -18.76 -8.43
C ALA A 52 -19.43 -18.42 -9.56
N ARG A 53 -19.55 -17.15 -9.98
CA ARG A 53 -20.51 -16.72 -11.03
C ARG A 53 -19.92 -16.67 -12.44
N GLY A 54 -18.74 -17.25 -12.67
CA GLY A 54 -18.18 -17.39 -14.02
C GLY A 54 -17.88 -16.07 -14.73
N ALA A 55 -17.72 -14.97 -13.98
CA ALA A 55 -17.35 -13.69 -14.57
C ALA A 55 -15.87 -13.72 -14.97
N ASP A 56 -15.57 -13.25 -16.19
CA ASP A 56 -14.22 -13.18 -16.76
C ASP A 56 -13.19 -12.67 -15.73
N PRO A 57 -11.98 -13.26 -15.69
CA PRO A 57 -10.89 -12.83 -14.81
C PRO A 57 -10.36 -11.48 -15.29
N THR A 58 -11.11 -10.41 -15.02
CA THR A 58 -10.63 -9.05 -15.21
C THR A 58 -9.42 -8.89 -14.28
N PRO A 59 -8.26 -8.44 -14.78
CA PRO A 59 -7.10 -8.24 -13.93
C PRO A 59 -7.52 -7.33 -12.78
N SER A 60 -7.35 -7.81 -11.56
CA SER A 60 -7.80 -7.09 -10.36
C SER A 60 -7.13 -5.72 -10.38
N LYS A 61 -7.94 -4.64 -10.51
CA LYS A 61 -7.40 -3.28 -10.53
C LYS A 61 -6.59 -3.08 -9.26
N PHE A 62 -5.32 -2.75 -9.42
CA PHE A 62 -4.43 -2.42 -8.32
C PHE A 62 -4.16 -0.92 -8.33
N LEU A 63 -3.95 -0.39 -7.13
CA LEU A 63 -3.71 1.04 -6.91
C LEU A 63 -2.26 1.22 -6.49
N LEU A 64 -1.64 2.31 -6.91
CA LEU A 64 -0.32 2.71 -6.44
C LEU A 64 -0.45 3.96 -5.60
N THR A 65 0.40 4.06 -4.60
CA THR A 65 0.60 5.28 -3.81
C THR A 65 2.09 5.49 -3.63
N ALA A 66 2.53 6.73 -3.71
CA ALA A 66 3.92 7.12 -3.55
C ALA A 66 4.10 7.90 -2.23
N HIS A 67 5.14 7.59 -1.49
CA HIS A 67 5.40 8.07 -0.13
C HIS A 67 6.87 8.50 -0.01
N GLN A 68 7.15 9.46 0.88
CA GLN A 68 8.51 9.98 1.06
C GLN A 68 9.32 9.14 2.06
N ASN A 69 8.65 8.52 3.01
CA ASN A 69 9.26 7.68 4.04
C ASN A 69 8.35 6.47 4.34
N VAL A 70 8.91 5.50 5.06
CA VAL A 70 8.16 4.31 5.49
C VAL A 70 7.24 4.64 6.67
N ASP A 71 7.55 5.70 7.43
CA ASP A 71 6.76 6.12 8.60
C ASP A 71 5.35 6.57 8.21
N GLU A 72 5.18 7.17 7.02
CA GLU A 72 3.89 7.48 6.39
C GLU A 72 3.01 6.23 6.22
N LEU A 73 3.62 5.05 6.07
CA LEU A 73 2.89 3.78 6.00
C LEU A 73 2.54 3.23 7.37
N GLN A 74 3.22 3.65 8.44
CA GLN A 74 3.05 3.07 9.78
C GLN A 74 1.61 3.23 10.28
N GLU A 75 1.03 4.42 10.16
CA GLU A 75 -0.35 4.65 10.60
C GLU A 75 -1.36 3.83 9.80
N ILE A 76 -1.13 3.69 8.50
CA ILE A 76 -2.00 2.93 7.59
C ILE A 76 -1.90 1.44 7.90
N ILE A 77 -0.68 0.90 7.99
CA ILE A 77 -0.41 -0.51 8.29
C ILE A 77 -0.94 -0.86 9.68
N LEU A 78 -0.65 -0.02 10.68
CA LEU A 78 -1.13 -0.22 12.05
C LEU A 78 -2.66 -0.16 12.12
N GLY A 79 -3.29 0.77 11.39
CA GLY A 79 -4.73 0.84 11.26
C GLY A 79 -5.33 -0.41 10.61
N MET A 80 -4.65 -1.01 9.64
CA MET A 80 -5.09 -2.25 8.99
C MET A 80 -4.97 -3.48 9.90
N ILE A 81 -3.95 -3.52 10.77
CA ILE A 81 -3.70 -4.64 11.69
C ILE A 81 -4.58 -4.55 12.93
N LEU A 82 -4.70 -3.34 13.49
CA LEU A 82 -5.57 -3.08 14.63
C LEU A 82 -7.00 -2.99 14.10
N ALA A 83 -7.67 -4.16 14.03
CA ALA A 83 -8.97 -4.43 13.42
C ALA A 83 -10.17 -3.51 13.81
N ASN A 84 -9.97 -2.49 14.64
CA ASN A 84 -10.98 -1.52 15.10
C ASN A 84 -10.69 -0.06 14.70
N LYS A 85 -9.60 0.26 14.01
CA LYS A 85 -9.44 1.60 13.41
C LYS A 85 -10.09 1.60 12.03
N VAL A 86 -10.98 2.56 11.79
CA VAL A 86 -11.57 2.82 10.47
C VAL A 86 -10.43 3.26 9.54
N VAL A 87 -9.78 2.32 8.88
CA VAL A 87 -8.95 2.63 7.73
C VAL A 87 -9.90 3.12 6.65
N ALA A 88 -9.56 4.24 5.99
CA ALA A 88 -10.43 4.89 5.01
C ALA A 88 -10.88 3.96 3.86
N ASP A 89 -10.19 2.85 3.63
CA ASP A 89 -10.59 1.84 2.64
C ASP A 89 -10.27 0.41 3.13
N PRO A 90 -11.17 -0.23 3.90
CA PRO A 90 -10.94 -1.56 4.50
C PRO A 90 -10.83 -2.69 3.47
N LYS A 91 -11.09 -2.41 2.18
CA LYS A 91 -11.01 -3.36 1.07
C LYS A 91 -9.63 -3.39 0.40
N ARG A 92 -8.72 -2.49 0.79
CA ARG A 92 -7.35 -2.46 0.26
C ARG A 92 -6.44 -3.32 1.10
N ARG A 93 -5.69 -4.20 0.44
CA ARG A 93 -4.59 -4.94 1.08
C ARG A 93 -3.27 -4.54 0.45
N ILE A 94 -2.22 -4.39 1.26
CA ILE A 94 -0.87 -4.20 0.74
C ILE A 94 -0.49 -5.47 -0.01
N PHE A 95 -0.19 -5.34 -1.30
CA PHE A 95 0.23 -6.44 -2.14
C PHE A 95 1.76 -6.46 -2.30
N ARG A 96 2.38 -5.30 -2.58
CA ARG A 96 3.85 -5.15 -2.61
C ARG A 96 4.28 -3.76 -2.14
N ILE A 97 5.48 -3.68 -1.60
CA ILE A 97 6.16 -2.43 -1.25
C ILE A 97 7.50 -2.39 -1.98
N PHE A 98 7.83 -1.23 -2.53
CA PHE A 98 9.11 -0.94 -3.14
C PHE A 98 9.76 0.22 -2.38
N VAL A 99 10.99 0.03 -1.93
CA VAL A 99 11.79 1.07 -1.29
C VAL A 99 13.00 1.33 -2.16
N ARG A 100 13.16 2.59 -2.60
CA ARG A 100 14.18 3.02 -3.57
C ARG A 100 14.19 2.11 -4.80
N GLN A 101 13.00 1.84 -5.32
CA GLN A 101 12.76 1.03 -6.52
C GLN A 101 13.22 -0.44 -6.38
N LYS A 102 13.38 -0.95 -5.17
CA LYS A 102 13.65 -2.37 -4.89
C LYS A 102 12.49 -2.98 -4.13
N GLN A 103 12.05 -4.16 -4.54
CA GLN A 103 11.00 -4.86 -3.82
C GLN A 103 11.47 -5.23 -2.41
N VAL A 104 10.65 -4.91 -1.41
CA VAL A 104 10.90 -5.30 -0.02
C VAL A 104 9.82 -6.27 0.46
N GLU A 105 10.24 -7.18 1.33
CA GLU A 105 9.37 -8.14 2.00
C GLU A 105 9.22 -7.73 3.46
N ILE A 106 7.97 -7.68 3.95
CA ILE A 106 7.69 -7.42 5.37
C ILE A 106 7.99 -8.73 6.13
N ARG A 107 9.10 -8.77 6.86
CA ARG A 107 9.50 -9.97 7.63
C ARG A 107 8.86 -10.06 9.01
N GLY A 108 8.40 -8.94 9.56
CA GLY A 108 7.84 -8.90 10.90
C GLY A 108 7.48 -7.47 11.30
N ILE A 109 6.69 -7.35 12.36
CA ILE A 109 6.25 -6.06 12.92
C ILE A 109 6.62 -6.09 14.40
N GLN A 110 7.41 -5.10 14.82
CA GLN A 110 7.82 -4.95 16.22
C GLN A 110 7.00 -3.83 16.87
N LEU A 111 6.22 -4.20 17.90
CA LEU A 111 5.50 -3.23 18.73
C LEU A 111 6.42 -2.80 19.89
N ILE A 112 6.80 -1.53 19.93
CA ILE A 112 7.53 -0.96 21.06
C ILE A 112 6.52 -0.24 21.95
N VAL A 113 6.31 -0.77 23.16
CA VAL A 113 5.39 -0.20 24.14
C VAL A 113 6.19 0.53 25.20
N SER A 114 5.88 1.81 25.43
CA SER A 114 6.38 2.58 26.57
C SER A 114 5.22 2.94 27.47
N GLU A 115 5.34 2.68 28.78
CA GLU A 115 4.36 3.16 29.76
C GLU A 115 4.36 4.69 29.76
N LYS A 116 3.19 5.28 29.55
CA LYS A 116 2.99 6.72 29.72
C LYS A 116 3.11 6.99 31.21
N SER A 117 4.25 7.51 31.67
CA SER A 117 4.38 7.92 33.06
C SER A 117 3.42 9.09 33.29
N GLU A 118 2.30 8.81 33.97
CA GLU A 118 1.49 9.85 34.59
C GLU A 118 2.33 10.47 35.70
N GLY A 119 3.15 11.46 35.33
CA GLY A 119 3.83 12.31 36.27
C GLY A 119 2.78 13.05 37.09
N ARG A 120 2.51 12.56 38.31
CA ARG A 120 1.81 13.35 39.33
C ARG A 120 2.58 14.66 39.51
N PRO A 121 1.92 15.84 39.42
CA PRO A 121 2.55 17.06 39.90
C PRO A 121 2.82 16.88 41.39
N LYS A 122 4.09 17.08 41.79
CA LYS A 122 4.44 17.16 43.21
C LYS A 122 3.67 18.36 43.80
N ARG A 123 3.11 18.09 44.98
CA ARG A 123 2.28 18.97 45.83
C ARG A 123 2.81 20.40 45.94
#